data_AF-A0A3R8YC58-F1
#
_entry.id   AF-A0A3R8YC58-F1
#
_cell.length_a   1.000
_cell.length_b   1.000
_cell.length_c   1.000
_cell.angle_alpha   90.00
_cell.angle_beta   90.00
_cell.angle_gamma   90.00
#
_symmetry.space_group_name_H-M   'P 1'
#
loop_
_entity.id
_entity.type
_entity.pdbx_description
1 polymer ?
#
loop_
_entity_poly.entity_id
_entity_poly.type
_entity_poly.pdbx_seq_one_letter_code
_entity_poly.pdbx_strand_id
1 'polypeptide(L)'
;MRANGQAGADPAVLHRSRLEAFVVRARRVEAHSLAADWDALVALAGMPYVVTVLGNGEVHILQECPAEEVVESAAARIRPLLLEGDACSYLKALAAVGYFCRDLSHDTAWVKTARTEWRTRTEPNAEREGGYQVMLADTAAGWTAELDDRKLATAWIYGDVVHHDTELLEETDPFGLSERFRAAVPLIAWSMVKAIELLNYIRVLQADGLLGLPMQLFDREVVLTSTRWEHTARAYAAPVGTPPPPDALTPFGDEWVPVSGSTVLRHADD
;
A
#
# COMPACT_ATOMS: atom_id res chain seq x y z
N MET A 1 31.93 30.01 24.58
CA MET A 1 32.07 28.55 24.63
C MET A 1 30.71 27.94 24.33
N ARG A 2 30.60 27.33 23.16
CA ARG A 2 29.47 26.60 22.51
C ARG A 2 28.04 26.85 23.01
N ALA A 3 27.33 27.65 22.22
CA ALA A 3 25.90 27.47 21.96
C ALA A 3 25.71 26.19 21.12
N ASN A 4 24.80 25.31 21.54
CA ASN A 4 24.25 24.24 20.71
C ASN A 4 22.76 24.11 21.07
N GLY A 5 21.95 25.04 20.57
CA GLY A 5 20.51 24.87 20.49
C GLY A 5 20.19 24.22 19.16
N GLN A 6 19.95 22.91 19.16
CA GLN A 6 19.21 22.28 18.06
C GLN A 6 17.77 22.80 18.15
N ALA A 7 17.45 23.81 17.34
CA ALA A 7 16.08 24.22 17.11
C ALA A 7 15.35 23.04 16.48
N GLY A 8 14.44 22.41 17.24
CA GLY A 8 13.55 21.38 16.72
C GLY A 8 12.77 21.95 15.53
N ALA A 9 12.61 21.14 14.48
CA ALA A 9 11.83 21.52 13.31
C ALA A 9 10.43 22.04 13.73
N ASP A 10 9.96 23.11 13.09
CA ASP A 10 8.62 23.65 13.30
C ASP A 10 7.58 22.51 13.21
N PRO A 11 6.80 22.26 14.28
CA PRO A 11 5.80 21.20 14.29
C PRO A 11 4.84 21.26 13.10
N ALA A 12 4.48 22.47 12.63
CA ALA A 12 3.62 22.65 11.47
C ALA A 12 4.28 22.12 10.19
N VAL A 13 5.58 22.35 10.01
CA VAL A 13 6.36 21.84 8.86
C VAL A 13 6.43 20.33 8.90
N LEU A 14 6.70 19.74 10.06
CA LEU A 14 6.73 18.28 10.23
C LEU A 14 5.36 17.65 9.89
N HIS A 15 4.27 18.19 10.44
CA HIS A 15 2.93 17.68 10.15
C HIS A 15 2.55 17.83 8.68
N ARG A 16 2.93 18.95 8.04
CA ARG A 16 2.73 19.14 6.60
C ARG A 16 3.47 18.07 5.79
N SER A 17 4.76 17.86 6.04
CA SER A 17 5.56 16.85 5.32
C SER A 17 4.96 15.43 5.41
N ARG A 18 4.34 15.08 6.55
CA ARG A 18 3.63 13.81 6.75
C ARG A 18 2.38 13.71 5.86
N LEU A 19 1.60 14.79 5.78
CA LEU A 19 0.44 14.85 4.89
C LEU A 19 0.87 14.79 3.43
N GLU A 20 1.96 15.46 3.04
CA GLU A 20 2.48 15.40 1.67
C GLU A 20 2.87 13.97 1.27
N ALA A 21 3.63 13.27 2.15
CA ALA A 21 4.01 11.88 1.94
C ALA A 21 2.79 10.96 1.89
N PHE A 22 1.82 11.16 2.79
CA PHE A 22 0.57 10.40 2.83
C PHE A 22 -0.26 10.60 1.56
N VAL A 23 -0.48 11.83 1.11
CA VAL A 23 -1.30 12.13 -0.08
C VAL A 23 -0.76 11.41 -1.31
N VAL A 24 0.55 11.47 -1.56
CA VAL A 24 1.15 10.77 -2.71
C VAL A 24 0.95 9.26 -2.58
N ARG A 25 1.08 8.70 -1.38
CA ARG A 25 0.92 7.27 -1.16
C ARG A 25 -0.54 6.81 -1.28
N ALA A 26 -1.46 7.52 -0.66
CA ALA A 26 -2.88 7.21 -0.67
C ALA A 26 -3.47 7.33 -2.08
N ARG A 27 -2.99 8.27 -2.91
CA ARG A 27 -3.40 8.32 -4.33
C ARG A 27 -2.97 7.09 -5.13
N ARG A 28 -1.86 6.41 -4.75
CA ARG A 28 -1.50 5.11 -5.36
C ARG A 28 -2.42 3.98 -4.92
N VAL A 29 -2.95 4.07 -3.69
CA VAL A 29 -3.94 3.12 -3.16
C VAL A 29 -5.28 3.33 -3.86
N GLU A 30 -5.73 4.58 -3.98
CA GLU A 30 -6.96 4.98 -4.68
C GLU A 30 -6.93 4.55 -6.16
N ALA A 31 -5.79 4.68 -6.83
CA ALA A 31 -5.64 4.29 -8.23
C ALA A 31 -5.45 2.77 -8.45
N HIS A 32 -5.58 1.94 -7.42
CA HIS A 32 -5.43 0.48 -7.53
C HIS A 32 -6.67 -0.16 -8.16
N SER A 33 -6.52 -1.30 -8.86
CA SER A 33 -7.62 -2.00 -9.51
C SER A 33 -8.72 -2.45 -8.53
N LEU A 34 -8.37 -2.88 -7.31
CA LEU A 34 -9.37 -3.20 -6.28
C LEU A 34 -10.19 -1.98 -5.82
N ALA A 35 -9.70 -0.76 -6.03
CA ALA A 35 -10.44 0.46 -5.70
C ALA A 35 -11.26 1.00 -6.89
N ALA A 36 -11.23 0.33 -8.05
CA ALA A 36 -11.99 0.75 -9.22
C ALA A 36 -13.50 0.65 -9.02
N ASP A 37 -13.94 -0.32 -8.20
CA ASP A 37 -15.31 -0.45 -7.70
C ASP A 37 -15.31 -0.24 -6.18
N TRP A 38 -15.78 0.92 -5.75
CA TRP A 38 -15.80 1.30 -4.35
C TRP A 38 -16.68 0.39 -3.50
N ASP A 39 -17.87 0.04 -4.00
CA ASP A 39 -18.81 -0.77 -3.25
C ASP A 39 -18.29 -2.20 -3.11
N ALA A 40 -17.66 -2.74 -4.15
CA ALA A 40 -16.98 -4.03 -4.08
C ALA A 40 -15.81 -4.02 -3.09
N LEU A 41 -15.01 -2.94 -3.04
CA LEU A 41 -13.91 -2.81 -2.08
C LEU A 41 -14.42 -2.77 -0.63
N VAL A 42 -15.48 -1.99 -0.37
CA VAL A 42 -16.09 -1.89 0.96
C VAL A 42 -16.72 -3.22 1.37
N ALA A 43 -17.40 -3.90 0.45
CA ALA A 43 -17.93 -5.24 0.69
C ALA A 43 -16.80 -6.24 1.02
N LEU A 44 -15.70 -6.20 0.28
CA LEU A 44 -14.53 -7.05 0.49
C LEU A 44 -13.90 -6.84 1.88
N ALA A 45 -13.91 -5.61 2.40
CA ALA A 45 -13.44 -5.30 3.76
C ALA A 45 -14.27 -5.98 4.86
N GLY A 46 -15.52 -6.34 4.57
CA GLY A 46 -16.40 -7.13 5.44
C GLY A 46 -16.30 -8.65 5.25
N MET A 47 -15.62 -9.11 4.19
CA MET A 47 -15.48 -10.52 3.79
C MET A 47 -16.78 -11.33 3.86
N PRO A 48 -17.77 -11.02 3.01
CA PRO A 48 -18.98 -11.81 2.95
C PRO A 48 -18.66 -13.26 2.58
N TYR A 49 -19.43 -14.18 3.16
CA TYR A 49 -19.42 -15.59 2.80
C TYR A 49 -20.85 -16.08 2.68
N VAL A 50 -21.08 -17.01 1.76
CA VAL A 50 -22.38 -17.64 1.56
C VAL A 50 -22.39 -18.97 2.30
N VAL A 51 -23.33 -19.12 3.23
CA VAL A 51 -23.54 -20.36 3.98
C VAL A 51 -24.76 -21.08 3.42
N THR A 52 -24.57 -22.29 2.92
CA THR A 52 -25.64 -23.18 2.47
C THR A 52 -25.72 -24.38 3.39
N VAL A 53 -26.82 -24.50 4.14
CA VAL A 53 -27.09 -25.68 4.97
C VAL A 53 -27.76 -26.74 4.10
N LEU A 54 -27.15 -27.93 4.03
CA LEU A 54 -27.68 -29.07 3.31
C LEU A 54 -28.67 -29.87 4.17
N GLY A 55 -29.57 -30.60 3.51
CA GLY A 55 -30.62 -31.38 4.16
C GLY A 55 -30.13 -32.53 5.04
N ASN A 56 -28.84 -32.87 4.99
CA ASN A 56 -28.18 -33.86 5.85
C ASN A 56 -27.49 -33.22 7.08
N GLY A 57 -27.59 -31.90 7.26
CA GLY A 57 -26.92 -31.16 8.34
C GLY A 57 -25.50 -30.71 8.01
N GLU A 58 -24.97 -31.02 6.82
CA GLU A 58 -23.70 -30.45 6.35
C GLU A 58 -23.87 -28.97 5.98
N VAL A 59 -22.76 -28.22 6.04
CA VAL A 59 -22.75 -26.79 5.73
C VAL A 59 -21.69 -26.53 4.67
N HIS A 60 -22.09 -25.94 3.55
CA HIS A 60 -21.18 -25.41 2.55
C HIS A 60 -20.95 -23.92 2.78
N ILE A 61 -19.70 -23.53 2.96
CA ILE A 61 -19.28 -22.14 3.06
C ILE A 61 -18.54 -21.79 1.77
N LEU A 62 -19.07 -20.82 1.02
CA LEU A 62 -18.41 -20.25 -0.14
C LEU A 62 -17.89 -18.87 0.20
N GLN A 63 -16.59 -18.66 -0.07
CA GLN A 63 -15.96 -17.35 0.02
C GLN A 63 -15.11 -17.15 -1.23
N GLU A 64 -15.32 -16.02 -1.90
CA GLU A 64 -14.58 -15.65 -3.10
C GLU A 64 -13.61 -14.51 -2.77
N CYS A 65 -12.33 -14.74 -3.06
CA CYS A 65 -11.28 -13.74 -2.92
C CYS A 65 -10.80 -13.30 -4.31
N PRO A 66 -10.32 -12.06 -4.47
CA PRO A 66 -9.63 -11.65 -5.70
C PRO A 66 -8.38 -12.52 -5.97
N ALA A 67 -7.86 -12.46 -7.20
CA ALA A 67 -6.61 -13.12 -7.54
C ALA A 67 -5.45 -12.66 -6.62
N GLU A 68 -4.59 -13.59 -6.20
CA GLU A 68 -3.52 -13.33 -5.23
C GLU A 68 -2.62 -12.17 -5.65
N GLU A 69 -2.15 -12.16 -6.90
CA GLU A 69 -1.32 -11.09 -7.48
C GLU A 69 -1.94 -9.68 -7.35
N VAL A 70 -3.27 -9.59 -7.42
CA VAL A 70 -4.00 -8.33 -7.26
C VAL A 70 -3.98 -7.90 -5.79
N VAL A 71 -4.15 -8.85 -4.87
CA VAL A 71 -4.10 -8.59 -3.43
C VAL A 71 -2.67 -8.27 -2.98
N GLU A 72 -1.64 -8.94 -3.50
CA GLU A 72 -0.23 -8.63 -3.27
C GLU A 72 0.11 -7.21 -3.71
N SER A 73 -0.34 -6.84 -4.92
CA SER A 73 -0.20 -5.49 -5.46
C SER A 73 -0.88 -4.43 -4.57
N ALA A 74 -2.02 -4.76 -3.94
CA ALA A 74 -2.67 -3.90 -2.95
C ALA A 74 -1.90 -3.84 -1.61
N ALA A 75 -1.49 -4.98 -1.07
CA ALA A 75 -0.68 -5.09 0.14
C ALA A 75 0.60 -4.26 0.02
N ALA A 76 1.30 -4.41 -1.10
CA ALA A 76 2.49 -3.65 -1.42
C ALA A 76 2.24 -2.14 -1.41
N ARG A 77 1.04 -1.67 -1.80
CA ARG A 77 0.63 -0.26 -1.77
C ARG A 77 0.24 0.24 -0.37
N ILE A 78 -0.43 -0.56 0.45
CA ILE A 78 -0.82 -0.12 1.79
C ILE A 78 0.29 -0.27 2.84
N ARG A 79 1.31 -1.11 2.61
CA ARG A 79 2.35 -1.42 3.61
C ARG A 79 2.97 -0.18 4.29
N PRO A 80 3.42 0.86 3.57
CA PRO A 80 3.96 2.07 4.20
C PRO A 80 2.96 2.85 5.06
N LEU A 81 1.66 2.62 4.89
CA LEU A 81 0.62 3.19 5.74
C LEU A 81 0.52 2.45 7.08
N LEU A 82 0.78 1.13 7.07
CA LEU A 82 0.79 0.25 8.25
C LEU A 82 2.03 0.49 9.14
N LEU A 83 3.17 0.83 8.55
CA LEU A 83 4.44 0.98 9.26
C LEU A 83 4.54 2.35 9.95
N GLU A 84 4.55 2.39 11.28
CA GLU A 84 4.74 3.64 12.05
C GLU A 84 6.09 4.32 11.77
N GLY A 85 7.10 3.57 11.32
CA GLY A 85 8.40 4.12 10.93
C GLY A 85 8.33 5.05 9.70
N ASP A 86 7.41 4.76 8.77
CA ASP A 86 7.38 5.43 7.47
C ASP A 86 6.77 6.85 7.56
N ALA A 87 7.26 7.76 6.72
CA ALA A 87 6.79 9.15 6.70
C ALA A 87 5.29 9.27 6.33
N CYS A 88 4.81 8.34 5.51
CA CYS A 88 3.43 8.27 5.03
C CYS A 88 2.51 7.38 5.88
N SER A 89 2.94 6.96 7.08
CA SER A 89 2.11 6.19 8.00
C SER A 89 0.73 6.82 8.20
N TYR A 90 -0.32 5.99 8.21
CA TYR A 90 -1.69 6.43 8.44
C TYR A 90 -1.85 7.16 9.79
N LEU A 91 -1.22 6.63 10.84
CA LEU A 91 -1.26 7.21 12.19
C LEU A 91 -0.57 8.58 12.24
N LYS A 92 0.53 8.77 11.50
CA LYS A 92 1.20 10.07 11.37
C LYS A 92 0.38 11.08 10.60
N ALA A 93 -0.32 10.65 9.54
CA ALA A 93 -1.24 11.48 8.78
C ALA A 93 -2.44 11.92 9.65
N LEU A 94 -3.06 11.01 10.39
CA LEU A 94 -4.11 11.35 11.36
C LEU A 94 -3.63 12.32 12.43
N ALA A 95 -2.41 12.14 12.96
CA ALA A 95 -1.83 13.09 13.90
C ALA A 95 -1.64 14.48 13.28
N ALA A 96 -1.26 14.58 12.00
CA ALA A 96 -1.15 15.84 11.29
C ALA A 96 -2.50 16.50 11.02
N VAL A 97 -3.51 15.74 10.61
CA VAL A 97 -4.89 16.24 10.49
C VAL A 97 -5.38 16.78 11.83
N GLY A 98 -5.18 16.03 12.92
CA GLY A 98 -5.55 16.48 14.26
C GLY A 98 -4.81 17.73 14.72
N TYR A 99 -3.56 17.94 14.27
CA TYR A 99 -2.81 19.17 14.55
C TYR A 99 -3.45 20.38 13.86
N PHE A 100 -3.78 20.29 12.57
CA PHE A 100 -4.36 21.40 11.81
C PHE A 100 -5.83 21.66 12.17
N CYS A 101 -6.56 20.63 12.60
CA CYS A 101 -7.98 20.73 12.98
C CYS A 101 -8.20 20.82 14.50
N ARG A 102 -7.17 21.14 15.29
CA ARG A 102 -7.21 21.09 16.77
C ARG A 102 -8.29 21.99 17.40
N ASP A 103 -8.66 23.06 16.70
CA ASP A 103 -9.68 24.02 17.14
C ASP A 103 -11.10 23.64 16.64
N LEU A 104 -11.22 22.52 15.92
CA LEU A 104 -12.47 22.00 15.38
C LEU A 104 -12.87 20.72 16.14
N SER A 105 -13.87 20.85 17.02
CA SER A 105 -14.25 19.78 17.96
C SER A 105 -14.76 18.51 17.29
N HIS A 106 -15.50 18.64 16.18
CA HIS A 106 -15.95 17.51 15.38
C HIS A 106 -14.78 16.70 14.82
N ASP A 107 -13.78 17.39 14.28
CA ASP A 107 -12.67 16.76 13.55
C ASP A 107 -11.67 16.11 14.49
N THR A 108 -11.45 16.71 15.67
CA THR A 108 -10.65 16.08 16.73
C THR A 108 -11.31 14.80 17.26
N ALA A 109 -12.64 14.77 17.39
CA ALA A 109 -13.37 13.56 17.77
C ALA A 109 -13.29 12.47 16.68
N TRP A 110 -13.43 12.86 15.42
CA TRP A 110 -13.26 11.94 14.29
C TRP A 110 -11.83 11.36 14.24
N VAL A 111 -10.79 12.20 14.34
CA VAL A 111 -9.38 11.74 14.35
C VAL A 111 -9.12 10.75 15.49
N LYS A 112 -9.69 10.99 16.68
CA LYS A 112 -9.55 10.08 17.81
C LYS A 112 -10.20 8.73 17.51
N THR A 113 -11.40 8.73 16.95
CA THR A 113 -12.15 7.52 16.58
C THR A 113 -11.40 6.73 15.50
N ALA A 114 -11.00 7.40 14.42
CA ALA A 114 -10.25 6.79 13.32
C ALA A 114 -8.89 6.20 13.78
N ARG A 115 -8.22 6.85 14.74
CA ARG A 115 -6.99 6.33 15.34
C ARG A 115 -7.25 5.05 16.11
N THR A 116 -8.27 5.02 16.97
CA THR A 116 -8.63 3.83 17.73
C THR A 116 -8.97 2.68 16.79
N GLU A 117 -9.84 2.91 15.81
CA GLU A 117 -10.22 1.88 14.82
C GLU A 117 -9.00 1.28 14.11
N TRP A 118 -8.07 2.12 13.66
CA TRP A 118 -6.83 1.68 13.02
C TRP A 118 -5.99 0.80 13.93
N ARG A 119 -5.70 1.27 15.14
CA ARG A 119 -4.91 0.50 16.10
C ARG A 119 -5.54 -0.85 16.41
N THR A 120 -6.84 -0.86 16.71
CA THR A 120 -7.58 -2.09 16.98
C THR A 120 -7.46 -3.10 15.84
N ARG A 121 -7.44 -2.64 14.57
CA ARG A 121 -7.38 -3.55 13.42
C ARG A 121 -5.98 -3.95 12.97
N THR A 122 -4.98 -3.08 13.11
CA THR A 122 -3.65 -3.31 12.51
C THR A 122 -2.55 -3.64 13.52
N GLU A 123 -2.72 -3.34 14.81
CA GLU A 123 -1.68 -3.63 15.80
C GLU A 123 -1.71 -5.11 16.20
N PRO A 124 -0.56 -5.84 16.17
CA PRO A 124 -0.49 -7.26 16.50
C PRO A 124 -0.88 -7.63 17.93
N ASN A 125 -0.96 -6.66 18.84
CA ASN A 125 -1.27 -6.88 20.26
C ASN A 125 -2.49 -6.09 20.75
N ALA A 126 -3.25 -5.44 19.87
CA ALA A 126 -4.47 -4.78 20.29
C ALA A 126 -5.52 -5.82 20.74
N GLU A 127 -6.13 -5.59 21.90
CA GLU A 127 -7.28 -6.37 22.36
C GLU A 127 -8.47 -6.09 21.43
N ARG A 128 -8.91 -7.12 20.70
CA ARG A 128 -10.14 -7.12 19.92
C ARG A 128 -10.74 -8.52 19.88
N GLU A 129 -12.05 -8.60 19.69
CA GLU A 129 -12.66 -9.84 19.21
C GLU A 129 -12.16 -10.09 17.77
N GLY A 130 -11.60 -11.27 17.53
CA GLY A 130 -11.21 -11.72 16.19
C GLY A 130 -12.43 -11.77 15.28
N GLY A 131 -12.25 -11.50 13.98
CA GLY A 131 -13.36 -11.59 13.02
C GLY A 131 -13.87 -13.02 12.91
N TYR A 132 -12.96 -13.97 12.96
CA TYR A 132 -13.21 -15.39 13.12
C TYR A 132 -11.96 -16.08 13.70
N GLN A 133 -12.15 -17.33 14.10
CA GLN A 133 -11.10 -18.20 14.61
C GLN A 133 -11.12 -19.52 13.84
N VAL A 134 -9.94 -20.05 13.55
CA VAL A 134 -9.78 -21.35 12.92
C VAL A 134 -9.20 -22.31 13.95
N MET A 135 -9.84 -23.47 14.06
CA MET A 135 -9.40 -24.56 14.93
C MET A 135 -9.20 -25.80 14.07
N LEU A 136 -8.01 -26.40 14.18
CA LEU A 136 -7.66 -27.64 13.50
C LEU A 136 -7.40 -28.71 14.55
N ALA A 137 -7.80 -29.94 14.23
CA ALA A 137 -7.52 -31.11 15.05
C ALA A 137 -7.16 -32.28 14.15
N ASP A 138 -5.97 -32.84 14.36
CA ASP A 138 -5.60 -34.12 13.78
C ASP A 138 -5.90 -35.22 14.79
N THR A 139 -6.98 -35.95 14.53
CA THR A 139 -7.44 -37.02 15.42
C THR A 139 -6.56 -38.26 15.39
N ALA A 140 -5.71 -38.43 14.38
CA ALA A 140 -4.79 -39.56 14.26
C ALA A 140 -3.47 -39.28 14.99
N ALA A 141 -2.92 -38.08 14.83
CA ALA A 141 -1.67 -37.65 15.47
C ALA A 141 -1.88 -37.01 16.87
N GLY A 142 -3.13 -36.67 17.22
CA GLY A 142 -3.51 -36.17 18.54
C GLY A 142 -3.08 -34.73 18.82
N TRP A 143 -2.91 -33.90 17.78
CA TRP A 143 -2.58 -32.48 17.93
C TRP A 143 -3.75 -31.57 17.54
N THR A 144 -3.73 -30.36 18.08
CA THR A 144 -4.70 -29.29 17.77
C THR A 144 -3.96 -27.98 17.55
N ALA A 145 -4.49 -27.10 16.69
CA ALA A 145 -4.02 -25.73 16.55
C ALA A 145 -5.21 -24.76 16.50
N GLU A 146 -4.99 -23.54 16.98
CA GLU A 146 -6.01 -22.50 17.04
C GLU A 146 -5.37 -21.14 16.78
N LEU A 147 -5.90 -20.39 15.80
CA LEU A 147 -5.45 -19.04 15.49
C LEU A 147 -6.62 -18.13 15.10
N ASP A 148 -6.48 -16.85 15.45
CA ASP A 148 -7.38 -15.80 15.00
C ASP A 148 -7.03 -15.32 13.58
N ASP A 149 -8.02 -14.71 12.93
CA ASP A 149 -7.90 -14.11 11.60
C ASP A 149 -6.73 -13.12 11.48
N ARG A 150 -6.42 -12.38 12.55
CA ARG A 150 -5.40 -11.33 12.50
C ARG A 150 -3.99 -11.92 12.43
N LYS A 151 -3.68 -12.96 13.20
CA LYS A 151 -2.38 -13.64 13.15
C LYS A 151 -2.14 -14.25 11.77
N LEU A 152 -3.17 -14.90 11.21
CA LEU A 152 -3.16 -15.44 9.86
C LEU A 152 -2.92 -14.35 8.80
N ALA A 153 -3.63 -13.22 8.91
CA ALA A 153 -3.45 -12.07 8.02
C ALA A 153 -2.03 -11.47 8.11
N THR A 154 -1.51 -11.35 9.33
CA THR A 154 -0.17 -10.80 9.62
C THR A 154 0.91 -11.71 9.03
N ALA A 155 0.76 -13.02 9.16
CA ALA A 155 1.67 -14.00 8.56
C ALA A 155 1.66 -13.95 7.03
N TRP A 156 0.52 -13.72 6.38
CA TRP A 156 0.52 -13.50 4.93
C TRP A 156 1.23 -12.21 4.53
N ILE A 157 0.89 -11.09 5.18
CA ILE A 157 1.44 -9.77 4.84
C ILE A 157 2.95 -9.72 5.08
N TYR A 158 3.44 -10.24 6.19
CA TYR A 158 4.86 -10.11 6.57
C TYR A 158 5.68 -11.37 6.31
N GLY A 159 5.09 -12.55 6.42
CA GLY A 159 5.71 -13.84 6.09
C GLY A 159 5.73 -14.08 4.59
N ASP A 160 4.56 -14.27 3.97
CA ASP A 160 4.48 -14.72 2.57
C ASP A 160 4.92 -13.63 1.57
N VAL A 161 4.51 -12.37 1.76
CA VAL A 161 4.70 -11.31 0.73
C VAL A 161 5.94 -10.44 0.92
N VAL A 162 6.29 -10.09 2.15
CA VAL A 162 7.15 -8.91 2.39
C VAL A 162 8.52 -9.23 2.97
N HIS A 163 8.58 -9.86 4.14
CA HIS A 163 9.80 -9.98 4.94
C HIS A 163 10.31 -11.42 5.04
N HIS A 164 9.56 -12.40 4.56
CA HIS A 164 9.84 -13.81 4.81
C HIS A 164 10.09 -14.06 6.31
N ASP A 165 9.20 -13.52 7.14
CA ASP A 165 9.22 -13.71 8.58
C ASP A 165 8.96 -15.20 8.90
N THR A 166 10.04 -15.93 9.13
CA THR A 166 10.02 -17.39 9.31
C THR A 166 9.32 -17.80 10.61
N GLU A 167 9.39 -16.98 11.66
CA GLU A 167 8.73 -17.29 12.94
C GLU A 167 7.20 -17.25 12.78
N LEU A 168 6.67 -16.21 12.11
CA LEU A 168 5.25 -16.13 11.78
C LEU A 168 4.80 -17.27 10.86
N LEU A 169 5.62 -17.63 9.88
CA LEU A 169 5.30 -18.73 8.96
C LEU A 169 5.27 -20.08 9.67
N GLU A 170 6.20 -20.35 10.59
CA GLU A 170 6.22 -21.57 11.39
C GLU A 170 4.99 -21.67 12.31
N GLU A 171 4.59 -20.58 12.98
CA GLU A 171 3.40 -20.56 13.84
C GLU A 171 2.10 -20.84 13.06
N THR A 172 2.05 -20.39 11.80
CA THR A 172 0.85 -20.44 10.96
C THR A 172 0.87 -21.53 9.89
N ASP A 173 1.92 -22.35 9.84
CA ASP A 173 2.07 -23.46 8.90
C ASP A 173 0.91 -24.48 8.94
N PRO A 174 0.39 -24.87 10.13
CA PRO A 174 -0.71 -25.84 10.20
C PRO A 174 -1.98 -25.41 9.45
N PHE A 175 -2.18 -24.12 9.22
CA PHE A 175 -3.35 -23.55 8.55
C PHE A 175 -3.14 -23.38 7.03
N GLY A 176 -1.88 -23.37 6.59
CA GLY A 176 -1.50 -23.25 5.18
C GLY A 176 -1.68 -21.86 4.57
N LEU A 177 -1.11 -21.69 3.37
CA LEU A 177 -1.13 -20.42 2.62
C LEU A 177 -2.55 -19.90 2.37
N SER A 178 -3.48 -20.79 1.99
CA SER A 178 -4.85 -20.40 1.63
C SER A 178 -5.57 -19.69 2.76
N GLU A 179 -5.37 -20.15 4.00
CA GLU A 179 -6.03 -19.58 5.17
C GLU A 179 -5.41 -18.24 5.57
N ARG A 180 -4.07 -18.13 5.49
CA ARG A 180 -3.36 -16.86 5.67
C ARG A 180 -3.80 -15.81 4.65
N PHE A 181 -3.88 -16.19 3.37
CA PHE A 181 -4.36 -15.33 2.30
C PHE A 181 -5.80 -14.86 2.55
N ARG A 182 -6.71 -15.80 2.84
CA ARG A 182 -8.13 -15.54 3.13
C ARG A 182 -8.31 -14.56 4.29
N ALA A 183 -7.47 -14.66 5.31
CA ALA A 183 -7.46 -13.74 6.44
C ALA A 183 -6.89 -12.35 6.11
N ALA A 184 -5.93 -12.26 5.19
CA ALA A 184 -5.29 -10.99 4.80
C ALA A 184 -6.19 -10.08 3.94
N VAL A 185 -6.98 -10.68 3.04
CA VAL A 185 -7.88 -9.96 2.12
C VAL A 185 -8.76 -8.88 2.81
N PRO A 186 -9.54 -9.17 3.88
CA PRO A 186 -10.37 -8.15 4.55
C PRO A 186 -9.54 -7.02 5.13
N LEU A 187 -8.40 -7.35 5.74
CA LEU A 187 -7.53 -6.36 6.37
C LEU A 187 -6.95 -5.41 5.32
N ILE A 188 -6.49 -5.95 4.19
CA ILE A 188 -5.96 -5.16 3.08
C ILE A 188 -7.05 -4.26 2.49
N ALA A 189 -8.21 -4.82 2.16
CA ALA A 189 -9.34 -4.06 1.62
C ALA A 189 -9.77 -2.94 2.59
N TRP A 190 -9.91 -3.25 3.87
CA TRP A 190 -10.25 -2.29 4.92
C TRP A 190 -9.21 -1.17 5.04
N SER A 191 -7.91 -1.51 5.03
CA SER A 191 -6.84 -0.50 5.06
C SER A 191 -6.84 0.38 3.82
N MET A 192 -7.19 -0.15 2.65
CA MET A 192 -7.38 0.65 1.43
C MET A 192 -8.54 1.64 1.59
N VAL A 193 -9.69 1.18 2.08
CA VAL A 193 -10.86 2.03 2.36
C VAL A 193 -10.47 3.18 3.28
N LYS A 194 -9.83 2.90 4.42
CA LYS A 194 -9.40 3.94 5.36
C LYS A 194 -8.40 4.92 4.77
N ALA A 195 -7.46 4.45 3.95
CA ALA A 195 -6.52 5.32 3.26
C ALA A 195 -7.22 6.29 2.30
N ILE A 196 -8.22 5.82 1.55
CA ILE A 196 -8.99 6.61 0.60
C ILE A 196 -9.92 7.59 1.33
N GLU A 197 -10.59 7.15 2.40
CA GLU A 197 -11.40 8.03 3.26
C GLU A 197 -10.59 9.19 3.82
N LEU A 198 -9.41 8.90 4.39
CA LEU A 198 -8.52 9.94 4.91
C LEU A 198 -7.98 10.85 3.79
N LEU A 199 -7.68 10.32 2.61
CA LEU A 199 -7.29 11.12 1.45
C LEU A 199 -8.40 12.10 1.04
N ASN A 200 -9.64 11.63 0.95
CA ASN A 200 -10.79 12.46 0.64
C ASN A 200 -11.02 13.53 1.70
N TYR A 201 -10.85 13.18 2.97
CA TYR A 201 -10.93 14.14 4.06
C TYR A 201 -9.83 15.22 3.97
N ILE A 202 -8.59 14.84 3.65
CA ILE A 202 -7.49 15.77 3.40
C ILE A 202 -7.79 16.70 2.21
N ARG A 203 -8.43 16.20 1.14
CA ARG A 203 -8.86 17.03 0.00
C ARG A 203 -9.87 18.11 0.42
N VAL A 204 -10.84 17.76 1.26
CA VAL A 204 -11.81 18.72 1.80
C VAL A 204 -11.11 19.80 2.62
N LEU A 205 -10.27 19.39 3.59
CA LEU A 205 -9.53 20.34 4.43
C LEU A 205 -8.57 21.24 3.63
N GLN A 206 -7.99 20.70 2.55
CA GLN A 206 -7.16 21.47 1.63
C GLN A 206 -8.00 22.50 0.84
N ALA A 207 -9.18 22.11 0.35
CA ALA A 207 -10.09 23.01 -0.35
C ALA A 207 -10.56 24.16 0.55
N ASP A 208 -10.71 23.89 1.85
CA ASP A 208 -11.04 24.89 2.88
C ASP A 208 -9.83 25.75 3.31
N GLY A 209 -8.64 25.50 2.74
CA GLY A 209 -7.43 26.28 2.99
C GLY A 209 -6.73 25.98 4.32
N LEU A 210 -7.11 24.90 5.03
CA LEU A 210 -6.62 24.61 6.38
C LEU A 210 -5.22 23.98 6.40
N LEU A 211 -4.81 23.32 5.32
CA LEU A 211 -3.57 22.52 5.30
C LEU A 211 -2.42 23.22 4.58
N GLY A 212 -2.71 24.03 3.57
CA GLY A 212 -1.73 24.70 2.70
C GLY A 212 -0.75 23.74 2.02
N LEU A 213 -1.22 22.57 1.59
CA LEU A 213 -0.43 21.62 0.82
C LEU A 213 -0.23 22.13 -0.62
N PRO A 214 0.92 21.83 -1.26
CA PRO A 214 1.10 22.12 -2.68
C PRO A 214 0.06 21.39 -3.55
N MET A 215 -0.64 22.13 -4.42
CA MET A 215 -1.68 21.56 -5.29
C MET A 215 -1.14 20.45 -6.21
N GLN A 216 0.13 20.55 -6.61
CA GLN A 216 0.79 19.58 -7.47
C GLN A 216 0.81 18.15 -6.87
N LEU A 217 0.66 18.00 -5.54
CA LEU A 217 0.56 16.69 -4.91
C LEU A 217 -0.71 15.93 -5.29
N PHE A 218 -1.78 16.65 -5.62
CA PHE A 218 -3.07 16.08 -6.02
C PHE A 218 -3.16 15.82 -7.52
N ASP A 219 -2.31 16.47 -8.32
CA ASP A 219 -2.34 16.36 -9.78
C ASP A 219 -1.20 15.51 -10.35
N ARG A 220 -0.06 15.40 -9.64
CA ARG A 220 1.11 14.64 -10.13
C ARG A 220 0.75 13.21 -10.47
N GLU A 221 1.41 12.63 -11.45
CA GLU A 221 1.25 11.21 -11.76
C GLU A 221 1.75 10.35 -10.58
N VAL A 222 0.96 9.33 -10.23
CA VAL A 222 1.28 8.36 -9.17
C VAL A 222 1.18 6.90 -9.64
N VAL A 223 0.56 6.68 -10.80
CA VAL A 223 0.45 5.40 -11.50
C VAL A 223 0.70 5.64 -12.98
N LEU A 224 1.30 4.67 -13.66
CA LEU A 224 1.47 4.72 -15.12
C LEU A 224 0.11 4.46 -15.77
N THR A 225 -0.31 5.37 -16.63
CA THR A 225 -1.53 5.20 -17.46
C THR A 225 -1.23 4.56 -18.82
N SER A 226 0.03 4.60 -19.25
CA SER A 226 0.55 3.95 -20.44
C SER A 226 1.86 3.25 -20.13
N THR A 227 2.02 2.04 -20.66
CA THR A 227 3.28 1.30 -20.72
C THR A 227 3.88 1.32 -22.13
N ARG A 228 3.35 2.19 -23.00
CA ARG A 228 3.86 2.44 -24.33
C ARG A 228 4.51 3.82 -24.37
N TRP A 229 5.74 3.86 -24.85
CA TRP A 229 6.50 5.09 -25.05
C TRP A 229 6.75 5.30 -26.54
N GLU A 230 6.55 6.53 -26.98
CA GLU A 230 6.88 6.97 -28.33
C GLU A 230 7.75 8.21 -28.21
N HIS A 231 8.95 8.14 -28.77
CA HIS A 231 9.91 9.24 -28.73
C HIS A 231 10.34 9.56 -30.15
N THR A 232 10.26 10.84 -30.50
CA THR A 232 10.96 11.35 -31.68
C THR A 232 12.39 11.67 -31.26
N ALA A 233 13.35 10.90 -31.76
CA ALA A 233 14.76 11.08 -31.47
C ALA A 233 15.59 11.03 -32.76
N ARG A 234 16.78 11.64 -32.71
CA ARG A 234 17.82 11.44 -33.73
C ARG A 234 18.78 10.39 -33.20
N ALA A 235 18.90 9.27 -33.90
CA ALA A 235 19.87 8.24 -33.58
C ALA A 235 21.12 8.40 -34.45
N TYR A 236 22.29 8.15 -33.88
CA TYR A 236 23.57 8.15 -34.57
C TYR A 236 24.33 6.86 -34.23
N ALA A 237 25.15 6.38 -35.16
CA ALA A 237 26.00 5.21 -34.98
C ALA A 237 27.44 5.54 -35.41
N ALA A 238 28.41 4.93 -34.74
CA ALA A 238 29.83 5.02 -35.08
C ALA A 238 30.47 3.62 -35.03
N PRO A 239 31.65 3.41 -35.63
CA PRO A 239 32.39 2.16 -35.50
C PRO A 239 32.62 1.74 -34.04
N VAL A 240 32.70 0.44 -33.80
CA VAL A 240 33.03 -0.10 -32.47
C VAL A 240 34.41 0.41 -32.05
N GLY A 241 34.49 0.97 -30.84
CA GLY A 241 35.71 1.58 -30.29
C GLY A 241 35.77 3.10 -30.44
N THR A 242 34.87 3.72 -31.22
CA THR A 242 34.73 5.18 -31.22
C THR A 242 34.18 5.65 -29.87
N PRO A 243 34.86 6.60 -29.18
CA PRO A 243 34.40 7.09 -27.89
C PRO A 243 33.06 7.84 -28.02
N PRO A 244 32.12 7.66 -27.07
CA PRO A 244 30.90 8.44 -27.04
C PRO A 244 31.20 9.91 -26.77
N PRO A 245 30.34 10.85 -27.23
CA PRO A 245 30.46 12.23 -26.82
C PRO A 245 30.36 12.34 -25.28
N PRO A 246 31.10 13.27 -24.66
CA PRO A 246 31.19 13.36 -23.20
C PRO A 246 29.85 13.75 -22.55
N ASP A 247 28.96 14.41 -23.30
CA ASP A 247 27.60 14.70 -22.89
C ASP A 247 26.66 14.87 -24.11
N ALA A 248 25.36 15.01 -23.84
CA ALA A 248 24.33 15.15 -24.86
C ALA A 248 24.33 16.51 -25.60
N LEU A 249 25.11 17.49 -25.14
CA LEU A 249 25.22 18.82 -25.77
C LEU A 249 26.44 18.90 -26.70
N THR A 250 27.41 18.01 -26.51
CA THR A 250 28.61 17.96 -27.32
C THR A 250 28.26 17.46 -28.72
N PRO A 251 28.62 18.20 -29.78
CA PRO A 251 28.41 17.76 -31.15
C PRO A 251 29.05 16.39 -31.38
N PHE A 252 28.36 15.55 -32.12
CA PHE A 252 28.91 14.29 -32.58
C PHE A 252 30.12 14.56 -33.49
N GLY A 253 31.22 13.81 -33.30
CA GLY A 253 32.38 13.87 -34.18
C GLY A 253 32.08 13.25 -35.55
N ASP A 254 32.98 13.44 -36.52
CA ASP A 254 32.77 13.05 -37.92
C ASP A 254 32.53 11.54 -38.14
N GLU A 255 32.94 10.70 -37.19
CA GLU A 255 32.73 9.24 -37.23
C GLU A 255 31.30 8.80 -36.91
N TRP A 256 30.47 9.70 -36.37
CA TRP A 256 29.08 9.42 -35.99
C TRP A 256 28.14 9.79 -37.13
N VAL A 257 27.51 8.77 -37.71
CA VAL A 257 26.57 8.94 -38.82
C VAL A 257 25.12 8.80 -38.35
N PRO A 258 24.19 9.61 -38.85
CA PRO A 258 22.78 9.50 -38.48
C PRO A 258 22.23 8.15 -38.96
N VAL A 259 21.56 7.43 -38.06
CA VAL A 259 20.79 6.24 -38.41
C VAL A 259 19.60 6.70 -39.23
N SER A 260 19.44 6.13 -40.42
CA SER A 260 18.36 6.45 -41.35
C SER A 260 17.56 5.20 -41.70
N GLY A 261 16.30 5.38 -42.07
CA GLY A 261 15.37 4.29 -42.41
C GLY A 261 14.66 3.68 -41.19
N SER A 262 13.80 2.70 -41.47
CA SER A 262 13.16 1.88 -40.43
C SER A 262 14.12 0.75 -40.06
N THR A 263 14.70 0.84 -38.87
CA THR A 263 15.68 -0.13 -38.39
C THR A 263 15.21 -0.68 -37.04
N VAL A 264 15.03 -1.99 -36.95
CA VAL A 264 14.79 -2.68 -35.68
C VAL A 264 16.15 -2.95 -35.05
N LEU A 265 16.53 -2.13 -34.08
CA LEU A 265 17.70 -2.39 -33.25
C LEU A 265 17.32 -3.41 -32.18
N ARG A 266 18.02 -4.55 -32.17
CA ARG A 266 17.98 -5.49 -31.06
C ARG A 266 19.27 -5.32 -30.29
N HIS A 267 19.20 -5.43 -28.96
CA HIS A 267 20.43 -5.70 -28.22
C HIS A 267 21.04 -6.98 -28.81
N ALA A 268 22.36 -6.94 -29.06
CA ALA A 268 23.07 -8.18 -29.28
C ALA A 268 23.06 -8.90 -27.94
N ASP A 269 22.19 -9.89 -27.81
CA ASP A 269 22.25 -10.84 -26.70
C ASP A 269 23.56 -11.63 -26.87
N ASP A 270 24.40 -11.61 -25.82
CA ASP A 270 25.45 -12.61 -25.58
C ASP A 270 24.83 -13.96 -25.21
#